data_AF-A0A1A7WTK0-F1
#
_entry.id   AF-A0A1A7WTK0-F1
#
_cell.length_a   1.000
_cell.length_b   1.000
_cell.length_c   1.000
_cell.angle_alpha   90.00
_cell.angle_beta   90.00
_cell.angle_gamma   90.00
#
_symmetry.space_group_name_H-M   'P 1'
#
loop_
_entity.id
_entity.type
_entity.pdbx_description
1 polymer ?
#
loop_
_entity_poly.entity_id
_entity_poly.type
_entity_poly.pdbx_seq_one_letter_code
_entity_poly.pdbx_strand_id
1 'polypeptide(L)'
;WKLLHAAMMLLSLILAVVGLCAVFGVHNAHKTANLYSLHSWTGIFTVALFALQWVLGFAGFLLPCSPVALRKLLKPVHVWLGGSILLLSV
;
A
#
# COMPACT_ATOMS: atom_id res chain seq x y z
N TRP A 1 -16.42 -6.47 -9.90
CA TRP A 1 -15.01 -6.68 -9.52
C TRP A 1 -14.37 -5.48 -8.80
N LYS A 2 -14.69 -4.21 -9.11
CA LYS A 2 -14.05 -3.02 -8.48
C LYS A 2 -14.14 -2.98 -6.96
N LEU A 3 -15.34 -3.18 -6.41
CA LEU A 3 -15.58 -3.19 -4.96
C LEU A 3 -14.82 -4.31 -4.28
N LEU A 4 -14.87 -5.53 -4.83
CA LEU A 4 -14.12 -6.68 -4.32
C LEU A 4 -12.62 -6.40 -4.29
N HIS A 5 -12.06 -5.88 -5.41
CA HIS A 5 -10.65 -5.51 -5.48
C HIS A 5 -10.28 -4.47 -4.42
N ALA A 6 -11.04 -3.38 -4.31
CA ALA A 6 -10.77 -2.33 -3.32
C ALA A 6 -10.86 -2.87 -1.88
N ALA A 7 -11.85 -3.71 -1.57
CA ALA A 7 -12.03 -4.31 -0.25
C ALA A 7 -10.89 -5.27 0.12
N MET A 8 -10.49 -6.15 -0.81
CA MET A 8 -9.35 -7.06 -0.58
C MET A 8 -8.06 -6.28 -0.35
N MET A 9 -7.79 -5.25 -1.15
CA MET A 9 -6.59 -4.44 -0.99
C MET A 9 -6.61 -3.64 0.32
N LEU A 10 -7.78 -3.15 0.75
CA LEU A 10 -7.92 -2.48 2.05
C LEU A 10 -7.63 -3.43 3.21
N LEU A 11 -8.18 -4.64 3.14
CA LEU A 11 -7.92 -5.68 4.16
C LEU A 11 -6.42 -6.01 4.23
N SER A 12 -5.76 -6.21 3.09
CA SER A 12 -4.32 -6.45 3.04
C SER A 12 -3.51 -5.28 3.63
N LEU A 13 -3.91 -4.03 3.35
CA LEU A 13 -3.26 -2.84 3.91
C LEU A 13 -3.44 -2.78 5.44
N ILE A 14 -4.63 -3.07 5.97
CA ILE A 14 -4.89 -3.13 7.41
C ILE A 14 -3.97 -4.17 8.07
N LEU A 15 -3.89 -5.38 7.48
CA LEU A 15 -3.03 -6.43 8.00
C LEU A 15 -1.54 -6.04 7.97
N ALA A 16 -1.08 -5.35 6.91
CA ALA A 16 0.28 -4.83 6.84
C ALA A 16 0.57 -3.80 7.94
N VAL A 17 -0.37 -2.88 8.21
CA VAL A 17 -0.25 -1.90 9.30
C VAL A 17 -0.22 -2.59 10.66
N VAL A 18 -1.05 -3.61 10.89
CA VAL A 18 -1.01 -4.42 12.12
C VAL A 18 0.37 -5.09 12.30
N GLY A 19 0.93 -5.64 11.23
CA GLY A 19 2.29 -6.21 11.25
C GLY A 19 3.37 -5.18 11.59
N LEU A 20 3.27 -3.96 11.05
CA LEU A 20 4.17 -2.86 11.42
C LEU A 20 4.00 -2.49 12.91
N CYS A 21 2.77 -2.31 13.39
CA CYS A 21 2.51 -2.03 14.81
C CYS A 21 3.12 -3.12 15.71
N ALA A 22 3.01 -4.38 15.32
CA ALA A 22 3.58 -5.51 16.06
C ALA A 22 5.11 -5.42 16.14
N VAL A 23 5.82 -5.25 15.01
CA VAL A 23 7.30 -5.22 15.01
C VAL A 23 7.85 -4.01 15.75
N PHE A 24 7.26 -2.82 15.55
CA PHE A 24 7.66 -1.62 16.30
C PHE A 24 7.38 -1.78 17.79
N GLY A 25 6.26 -2.40 18.17
CA GLY A 25 5.93 -2.72 19.56
C GLY A 25 6.97 -3.61 20.23
N VAL A 26 7.34 -4.72 19.58
CA VAL A 26 8.36 -5.66 20.09
C VAL A 26 9.73 -5.01 20.18
N HIS A 27 10.16 -4.30 19.13
CA HIS A 27 11.45 -3.60 19.15
C HIS A 27 11.52 -2.58 20.29
N ASN A 28 10.48 -1.78 20.48
CA ASN A 28 10.43 -0.79 21.55
C ASN A 28 10.46 -1.44 22.94
N ALA A 29 9.71 -2.53 23.15
CA ALA A 29 9.70 -3.28 24.40
C ALA A 29 11.08 -3.90 24.72
N HIS A 30 11.81 -4.35 23.70
CA HIS A 30 13.11 -5.01 23.84
C HIS A 30 14.30 -4.05 23.67
N LYS A 31 14.05 -2.73 23.50
CA LYS A 31 15.06 -1.71 23.21
C LYS A 31 15.93 -2.01 21.98
N THR A 32 15.36 -2.71 21.00
CA THR A 32 15.98 -2.91 19.68
C THR A 32 15.78 -1.64 18.85
N ALA A 33 16.81 -1.21 18.13
CA ALA A 33 16.68 -0.08 17.21
C ALA A 33 15.65 -0.41 16.12
N ASN A 34 14.83 0.58 15.73
CA ASN A 34 13.92 0.45 14.59
C ASN A 34 14.61 0.90 13.30
N LEU A 35 14.09 0.42 12.17
CA LEU A 35 14.45 0.90 10.82
C LEU A 35 15.98 0.86 10.52
N TYR A 36 16.70 -0.15 11.02
CA TYR A 36 18.15 -0.26 10.81
C TYR A 36 18.57 -1.18 9.67
N SER A 37 17.65 -2.01 9.16
CA SER A 37 17.93 -3.00 8.12
C SER A 37 17.37 -2.57 6.76
N LEU A 38 17.99 -3.04 5.67
CA LEU A 38 17.44 -2.82 4.32
C LEU A 38 16.01 -3.34 4.20
N HIS A 39 15.71 -4.50 4.80
CA HIS A 39 14.35 -5.04 4.86
C HIS A 39 13.35 -4.06 5.50
N SER A 40 13.74 -3.40 6.60
CA SER A 40 12.87 -2.42 7.25
C SER A 40 12.65 -1.15 6.42
N TRP A 41 13.65 -0.74 5.64
CA TRP A 41 13.56 0.40 4.72
C TRP A 41 12.66 0.09 3.53
N THR A 42 12.88 -1.06 2.87
CA THR A 42 12.02 -1.48 1.76
C THR A 42 10.61 -1.77 2.26
N GLY A 43 10.44 -2.41 3.41
CA GLY A 43 9.14 -2.72 4.00
C GLY A 43 8.30 -1.48 4.28
N ILE A 44 8.85 -0.48 4.99
CA ILE A 44 8.09 0.75 5.29
C ILE A 44 7.77 1.55 4.02
N PHE A 45 8.69 1.59 3.05
CA PHE A 45 8.47 2.23 1.76
C PHE A 45 7.36 1.54 0.96
N THR A 46 7.37 0.20 0.89
CA THR A 46 6.33 -0.59 0.23
C THR A 46 4.95 -0.36 0.84
N VAL A 47 4.83 -0.34 2.18
CA VAL A 47 3.54 -0.08 2.84
C VAL A 47 3.06 1.35 2.59
N ALA A 48 3.95 2.34 2.59
CA ALA A 48 3.61 3.73 2.28
C ALA A 48 3.11 3.88 0.83
N LEU A 49 3.82 3.28 -0.14
CA LEU A 49 3.39 3.23 -1.54
C LEU A 49 2.05 2.50 -1.70
N PHE A 50 1.84 1.40 -0.98
CA PHE A 50 0.58 0.65 -1.04
C PHE A 50 -0.61 1.47 -0.51
N ALA A 51 -0.43 2.19 0.60
CA ALA A 51 -1.44 3.11 1.12
C ALA A 51 -1.79 4.21 0.10
N LEU A 52 -0.77 4.86 -0.47
CA LEU A 52 -0.98 5.90 -1.49
C LEU A 52 -1.71 5.34 -2.72
N GLN A 53 -1.26 4.17 -3.21
CA GLN A 53 -1.86 3.49 -4.35
C GLN A 53 -3.33 3.14 -4.10
N TRP A 54 -3.68 2.71 -2.88
CA TRP A 54 -5.07 2.40 -2.51
C TRP A 54 -5.93 3.67 -2.50
N VAL A 55 -5.45 4.76 -1.88
CA VAL A 55 -6.18 6.05 -1.82
C VAL A 55 -6.39 6.62 -3.23
N LEU A 56 -5.35 6.66 -4.06
CA LEU A 56 -5.45 7.15 -5.43
C LEU A 56 -6.34 6.25 -6.29
N GLY A 57 -6.25 4.93 -6.12
CA GLY A 57 -7.10 3.97 -6.81
C GLY A 57 -8.58 4.12 -6.44
N PHE A 58 -8.87 4.33 -5.15
CA PHE A 58 -10.22 4.61 -4.65
C PHE A 58 -10.78 5.91 -5.25
N ALA A 59 -10.02 7.02 -5.15
CA ALA A 59 -10.44 8.31 -5.67
C ALA A 59 -10.62 8.32 -7.20
N GLY A 60 -9.70 7.68 -7.94
CA GLY A 60 -9.72 7.68 -9.40
C GLY A 60 -10.75 6.72 -10.01
N PHE A 61 -10.87 5.50 -9.48
CA PHE A 61 -11.61 4.42 -10.17
C PHE A 61 -12.91 3.98 -9.48
N LEU A 62 -13.08 4.28 -8.18
CA LEU A 62 -14.25 3.91 -7.40
C LEU A 62 -15.24 5.08 -7.25
N LEU A 63 -14.75 6.28 -6.94
CA LEU A 63 -15.62 7.47 -6.85
C LEU A 63 -16.18 7.86 -8.23
N PRO A 64 -17.46 8.25 -8.32
CA PRO A 64 -18.08 8.60 -9.60
C PRO A 64 -17.51 9.90 -10.18
N CYS A 65 -16.99 10.80 -9.35
CA CYS A 65 -16.62 12.17 -9.69
C CYS A 65 -15.33 12.34 -10.52
N SER A 66 -14.54 11.29 -10.71
CA SER A 66 -13.27 11.40 -11.47
C SER A 66 -13.53 11.52 -12.99
N PRO A 67 -12.92 12.51 -13.69
CA PRO A 67 -13.01 12.65 -15.13
C PRO A 67 -12.53 11.41 -15.89
N VAL A 68 -13.17 11.09 -17.02
CA VAL A 68 -12.81 9.93 -17.85
C VAL A 68 -11.39 10.05 -18.42
N ALA A 69 -10.97 11.26 -18.83
CA ALA A 69 -9.61 11.51 -19.33
C ALA A 69 -8.54 11.19 -18.27
N LEU A 70 -8.77 11.61 -17.02
CA LEU A 70 -7.88 11.33 -15.90
C LEU A 70 -7.80 9.81 -15.63
N ARG A 71 -8.93 9.11 -15.61
CA ARG A 71 -8.94 7.64 -15.44
C ARG A 71 -8.15 6.91 -16.52
N LYS A 72 -8.21 7.37 -17.77
CA LYS A 72 -7.43 6.79 -18.88
C LYS A 72 -5.92 6.97 -18.67
N LEU A 73 -5.50 8.14 -18.19
CA LEU A 73 -4.09 8.42 -17.89
C LEU A 73 -3.57 7.64 -16.68
N LEU A 74 -4.39 7.55 -15.61
CA LEU A 74 -4.00 6.88 -14.36
C LEU A 74 -3.97 5.35 -14.48
N LYS A 75 -4.80 4.75 -15.35
CA LYS A 75 -4.91 3.28 -15.46
C LYS A 75 -3.57 2.57 -15.69
N PRO A 76 -2.73 2.93 -16.67
CA PRO A 76 -1.44 2.26 -16.87
C PRO A 76 -0.50 2.44 -15.68
N VAL A 77 -0.46 3.64 -15.09
CA VAL A 77 0.35 3.93 -13.88
C VAL A 77 -0.11 3.07 -12.70
N HIS A 78 -1.41 2.97 -12.49
CA HIS A 78 -2.00 2.16 -11.42
C HIS A 78 -1.64 0.67 -11.59
N VAL A 79 -1.73 0.12 -12.80
CA VAL A 79 -1.37 -1.28 -13.06
C VAL A 79 0.12 -1.51 -12.85
N TRP A 80 0.98 -0.67 -13.41
CA TRP A 80 2.43 -0.82 -13.30
C TRP A 80 2.89 -0.70 -11.84
N LEU A 81 2.47 0.36 -11.15
CA LEU A 81 2.85 0.60 -9.75
C LEU A 81 2.31 -0.49 -8.82
N GLY A 82 1.09 -1.00 -9.07
CA GLY A 82 0.53 -2.13 -8.33
C GLY A 82 1.39 -3.39 -8.45
N GLY A 83 1.86 -3.70 -9.66
CA GLY A 83 2.80 -4.81 -9.89
C GLY A 83 4.15 -4.59 -9.19
N SER A 84 4.71 -3.38 -9.26
CA SER A 84 5.96 -3.05 -8.57
C SER A 84 5.86 -3.14 -7.05
N ILE A 85 4.76 -2.69 -6.45
CA ILE A 85 4.51 -2.81 -5.00
C ILE A 85 4.44 -4.28 -4.59
N LEU A 86 3.77 -5.13 -5.39
CA LEU A 86 3.73 -6.57 -5.12
C LEU A 86 5.13 -7.19 -5.16
N LEU A 87 5.95 -6.84 -6.15
CA LEU A 87 7.34 -7.31 -6.23
C LEU A 87 8.19 -6.86 -5.04
N LEU A 88 8.02 -5.63 -4.55
CA LEU A 88 8.74 -5.13 -3.36
C LEU A 88 8.26 -5.76 -2.04
N SER A 89 7.10 -6.41 -2.04
CA SER A 89 6.49 -7.02 -0.84
C SER A 89 6.94 -8.47 -0.59
N VAL A 90 7.58 -9.09 -1.57
CA VAL A 90 8.13 -10.45 -1.52
C VAL A 90 9.62 -10.39 -1.21
#